data_AF-A0A7C8TZA8-F1
#
_entry.id   AF-A0A7C8TZA8-F1
#
_cell.length_a   1.000
_cell.length_b   1.000
_cell.length_c   1.000
_cell.angle_alpha   90.00
_cell.angle_beta   90.00
_cell.angle_gamma   90.00
#
_symmetry.space_group_name_H-M   'P 1'
#
loop_
_entity.id
_entity.type
_entity.pdbx_description
1 polymer ?
#
loop_
_entity_poly.entity_id
_entity_poly.type
_entity_poly.pdbx_seq_one_letter_code
_entity_poly.pdbx_strand_id
1 'polypeptide(L)'
;MADNNTKTLRELLGLTKSSHSALYENTRDDLLITIDCENGFEFTKQDHALAKVNSQLGLAILDPKDLSNSTSVSTRFIFGESYNLFTRKKDLAEKIDSIIPDSRNVILIGHGRRQDLKAFSSLNAKFLQYPFFDTQIIARNVLPVIDENKKTNESLRDLLTCFNCPFDRLHCAGNDANFTLRLLLLLVVYSLKDVPPPYIQEFKGKVKIIKDIAYAAVPALKPYPHDVAFVRKQRRRQLKLQARFQGPDTIARVRAERAKKRKEKLAALLREICTE
;
A
#
# COMPACT_ATOMS: atom_id res chain seq x y z
N MET A 1 1.35 -1.72 -26.58
CA MET A 1 2.10 -2.34 -25.46
C MET A 1 1.26 -2.59 -24.21
N ALA A 2 0.16 -1.85 -23.99
CA ALA A 2 -0.78 -2.03 -22.86
C ALA A 2 -1.38 -3.44 -22.70
N ASP A 3 -1.83 -4.05 -23.79
CA ASP A 3 -2.45 -5.38 -23.78
C ASP A 3 -1.53 -6.51 -23.29
N ASN A 4 -0.22 -6.30 -23.35
CA ASN A 4 0.72 -7.36 -23.01
C ASN A 4 0.79 -7.57 -21.51
N ASN A 5 0.73 -6.52 -20.69
CA ASN A 5 0.90 -6.64 -19.24
C ASN A 5 -0.25 -7.43 -18.59
N THR A 6 -1.49 -7.17 -18.99
CA THR A 6 -2.67 -7.85 -18.45
C THR A 6 -2.73 -9.29 -18.94
N LYS A 7 -2.32 -9.56 -20.18
CA LYS A 7 -2.16 -10.92 -20.69
C LYS A 7 -1.10 -11.69 -19.90
N THR A 8 0.11 -11.13 -19.74
CA THR A 8 1.18 -11.74 -18.94
C THR A 8 0.74 -11.98 -17.50
N LEU A 9 0.08 -11.02 -16.84
CA LEU A 9 -0.44 -11.21 -15.49
C LEU A 9 -1.51 -12.31 -15.40
N ARG A 10 -2.40 -12.42 -16.39
CA ARG A 10 -3.34 -13.53 -16.46
C ARG A 10 -2.60 -14.85 -16.62
N GLU A 11 -1.57 -14.93 -17.45
CA GLU A 11 -0.75 -16.14 -17.60
C GLU A 11 -0.03 -16.51 -16.29
N LEU A 12 0.58 -15.53 -15.61
CA LEU A 12 1.27 -15.69 -14.33
C LEU A 12 0.36 -16.22 -13.22
N LEU A 13 -0.86 -15.69 -13.14
CA LEU A 13 -1.87 -16.17 -12.19
C LEU A 13 -2.58 -17.44 -12.68
N GLY A 14 -2.23 -17.93 -13.87
CA GLY A 14 -2.82 -19.09 -14.50
C GLY A 14 -4.31 -18.97 -14.78
N LEU A 15 -4.69 -17.84 -15.35
CA LEU A 15 -6.02 -17.45 -15.83
C LEU A 15 -6.06 -17.46 -17.38
N THR A 16 -5.23 -18.30 -18.00
CA THR A 16 -5.15 -18.53 -19.45
C THR A 16 -5.10 -20.02 -19.74
N LYS A 17 -5.55 -20.44 -20.92
CA LYS A 17 -5.50 -21.85 -21.30
C LYS A 17 -4.07 -22.34 -21.50
N SER A 18 -3.79 -23.53 -20.97
CA SER A 18 -2.50 -24.20 -20.96
C SER A 18 -1.99 -24.61 -22.34
N SER A 19 -2.83 -24.59 -23.38
CA SER A 19 -2.57 -25.28 -24.64
C SER A 19 -1.55 -24.60 -25.58
N HIS A 20 -1.05 -23.39 -25.30
CA HIS A 20 -0.19 -22.68 -26.26
C HIS A 20 0.95 -21.82 -25.72
N SER A 21 1.23 -21.80 -24.43
CA SER A 21 2.30 -20.94 -23.91
C SER A 21 3.47 -21.78 -23.41
N ALA A 22 4.52 -21.89 -24.23
CA ALA A 22 5.82 -22.40 -23.80
C ALA A 22 6.41 -21.59 -22.62
N LEU A 23 5.90 -20.37 -22.38
CA LEU A 23 6.24 -19.59 -21.19
C LEU A 23 5.66 -20.24 -19.92
N TYR A 24 4.54 -20.95 -20.02
CA TYR A 24 3.80 -21.49 -18.87
C TYR A 24 4.53 -22.61 -18.11
N GLU A 25 5.45 -23.33 -18.75
CA GLU A 25 6.31 -24.30 -18.06
C GLU A 25 7.43 -23.60 -17.27
N ASN A 26 7.90 -22.44 -17.75
CA ASN A 26 8.95 -21.65 -17.09
C ASN A 26 8.42 -20.64 -16.06
N THR A 27 7.17 -20.17 -16.19
CA THR A 27 6.55 -19.21 -15.24
C THR A 27 6.04 -19.87 -13.95
N ARG A 28 6.18 -21.20 -13.82
CA ARG A 28 5.74 -21.91 -12.61
C ARG A 28 6.48 -21.49 -11.36
N ASP A 29 7.65 -20.85 -11.46
CA ASP A 29 8.44 -20.44 -10.30
C ASP A 29 8.52 -18.93 -10.10
N ASP A 30 7.57 -18.18 -10.68
CA ASP A 30 7.54 -16.73 -10.55
C ASP A 30 7.07 -16.29 -9.15
N LEU A 31 7.66 -15.22 -8.64
CA LEU A 31 7.33 -14.60 -7.37
C LEU A 31 6.93 -13.15 -7.61
N LEU A 32 5.72 -12.79 -7.20
CA LEU A 32 5.21 -11.43 -7.32
C LEU A 32 5.57 -10.67 -6.05
N ILE A 33 6.36 -9.61 -6.17
CA ILE A 33 6.76 -8.76 -5.04
C ILE A 33 6.26 -7.35 -5.30
N THR A 34 5.29 -6.91 -4.51
CA THR A 34 4.87 -5.52 -4.49
C THR A 34 5.74 -4.71 -3.56
N ILE A 35 6.08 -3.51 -4.01
CA ILE A 35 6.99 -2.62 -3.31
C ILE A 35 6.41 -1.22 -3.27
N ASP A 36 6.64 -0.51 -2.17
CA ASP A 36 6.29 0.89 -2.00
C ASP A 36 7.32 1.56 -1.07
N CYS A 37 7.68 2.81 -1.33
CA CYS A 37 8.64 3.55 -0.51
C CYS A 37 8.03 4.87 0.00
N GLU A 38 7.97 5.00 1.33
CA GLU A 38 7.63 6.28 1.96
C GLU A 38 8.90 7.08 2.27
N ASN A 39 8.92 8.34 1.86
CA ASN A 39 10.08 9.23 1.91
C ASN A 39 11.32 8.66 1.21
N GLY A 40 11.15 7.97 0.08
CA GLY A 40 12.24 7.31 -0.64
C GLY A 40 13.37 8.25 -1.13
N PHE A 41 13.10 9.56 -1.22
CA PHE A 41 14.12 10.55 -1.57
C PHE A 41 15.26 10.62 -0.55
N GLU A 42 15.03 10.29 0.72
CA GLU A 42 16.10 10.26 1.73
C GLU A 42 17.18 9.19 1.40
N PHE A 43 16.83 8.13 0.65
CA PHE A 43 17.82 7.15 0.17
C PHE A 43 18.78 7.74 -0.87
N THR A 44 18.39 8.81 -1.57
CA THR A 44 19.18 9.43 -2.64
C THR A 44 20.23 10.43 -2.13
N LYS A 45 20.15 10.86 -0.87
CA LYS A 45 21.10 11.83 -0.30
C LYS A 45 22.46 11.15 -0.07
N GLN A 46 23.51 11.69 -0.67
CA GLN A 46 24.85 11.08 -0.72
C GLN A 46 25.61 11.09 0.63
N ASP A 47 25.30 12.01 1.55
CA ASP A 47 26.15 12.32 2.72
C ASP A 47 25.73 11.66 4.05
N HIS A 48 25.06 10.50 4.03
CA HIS A 48 24.44 9.93 5.23
C HIS A 48 24.96 8.57 5.67
N ALA A 49 26.27 8.30 5.50
CA ALA A 49 26.89 7.12 6.11
C ALA A 49 26.63 6.98 7.63
N LEU A 50 26.22 8.07 8.30
CA LEU A 50 25.92 8.13 9.73
C LEU A 50 24.54 8.73 10.10
N ALA A 51 23.74 9.25 9.15
CA ALA A 51 22.48 9.90 9.49
C ALA A 51 21.30 8.92 9.43
N LYS A 52 20.42 8.98 10.43
CA LYS A 52 19.18 8.20 10.47
C LYS A 52 18.32 8.55 9.26
N VAL A 53 18.08 7.58 8.39
CA VAL A 53 17.18 7.70 7.24
C VAL A 53 15.75 7.54 7.77
N ASN A 54 14.93 8.58 7.65
CA ASN A 54 13.51 8.52 8.01
C ASN A 54 12.67 8.08 6.80
N SER A 55 12.92 6.87 6.33
CA SER A 55 12.20 6.25 5.21
C SER A 55 11.63 4.90 5.61
N GLN A 56 10.62 4.47 4.87
CA GLN A 56 10.03 3.15 5.03
C GLN A 56 10.04 2.46 3.68
N LEU A 57 10.30 1.15 3.70
CA LEU A 57 10.13 0.28 2.56
C LEU A 57 9.07 -0.76 2.93
N GLY A 58 8.05 -0.86 2.10
CA GLY A 58 7.04 -1.89 2.18
C GLY A 58 7.27 -2.96 1.15
N LEU A 59 7.06 -4.22 1.55
CA LEU A 59 7.07 -5.37 0.66
C LEU A 59 5.81 -6.19 0.92
N ALA A 60 5.11 -6.62 -0.14
CA ALA A 60 4.14 -7.71 -0.04
C ALA A 60 4.45 -8.77 -1.11
N ILE A 61 4.41 -10.03 -0.71
CA ILE A 61 4.86 -11.14 -1.55
C ILE A 61 3.67 -12.04 -1.82
N LEU A 62 3.46 -12.39 -3.08
CA LEU A 62 2.51 -13.40 -3.51
C LEU A 62 3.23 -14.46 -4.34
N ASP A 63 3.17 -15.70 -3.87
CA ASP A 63 3.52 -16.87 -4.65
C ASP A 63 2.28 -17.38 -5.38
N PRO A 64 2.21 -17.30 -6.73
CA PRO A 64 1.07 -17.82 -7.48
C PRO A 64 0.82 -19.31 -7.26
N LYS A 65 1.82 -20.10 -6.81
CA LYS A 65 1.64 -21.52 -6.45
C LYS A 65 0.67 -21.70 -5.27
N ASP A 66 0.58 -20.72 -4.38
CA ASP A 66 -0.36 -20.77 -3.25
C ASP A 66 -1.82 -20.63 -3.70
N LEU A 67 -2.05 -20.13 -4.92
CA LEU A 67 -3.39 -20.00 -5.50
C LEU A 67 -3.94 -21.32 -6.03
N SER A 68 -3.10 -22.31 -6.35
CA SER A 68 -3.55 -23.61 -6.85
C SER A 68 -3.88 -24.62 -5.75
N ASN A 69 -3.26 -24.47 -4.56
CA ASN A 69 -3.25 -25.52 -3.54
C ASN A 69 -4.22 -25.28 -2.38
N SER A 70 -5.00 -24.20 -2.40
CA SER A 70 -5.67 -23.75 -1.19
C SER A 70 -7.18 -23.96 -1.19
N THR A 71 -7.63 -24.86 -0.33
CA THR A 71 -9.01 -24.97 0.16
C THR A 71 -9.31 -23.97 1.28
N SER A 72 -8.31 -23.23 1.81
CA SER A 72 -8.47 -22.29 2.92
C SER A 72 -7.37 -21.20 2.94
N VAL A 73 -7.44 -20.23 2.01
CA VAL A 73 -6.46 -19.11 1.94
C VAL A 73 -6.63 -18.11 3.09
N SER A 74 -7.75 -18.14 3.82
CA SER A 74 -8.20 -16.97 4.60
C SER A 74 -7.44 -16.68 5.90
N THR A 75 -6.47 -17.49 6.33
CA THR A 75 -5.80 -17.30 7.63
C THR A 75 -4.35 -16.87 7.56
N ARG A 76 -3.71 -16.87 6.37
CA ARG A 76 -2.26 -16.57 6.24
C ARG A 76 -1.95 -15.16 5.76
N PHE A 77 -2.96 -14.37 5.40
CA PHE A 77 -2.74 -12.99 4.97
C PHE A 77 -2.66 -12.05 6.17
N ILE A 78 -1.56 -12.16 6.91
CA ILE A 78 -1.28 -11.34 8.08
C ILE A 78 -0.41 -10.17 7.61
N PHE A 79 -0.87 -8.95 7.87
CA PHE A 79 -0.05 -7.75 7.74
C PHE A 79 1.16 -7.95 8.66
N GLY A 80 2.34 -8.03 8.05
CA GLY A 80 3.55 -8.51 8.71
C GLY A 80 4.07 -7.60 9.83
N GLU A 81 5.13 -8.07 10.49
CA GLU A 81 5.83 -7.29 11.50
C GLU A 81 6.64 -6.17 10.87
N SER A 82 6.66 -5.00 11.52
CA SER A 82 7.54 -3.90 11.14
C SER A 82 8.93 -4.14 11.72
N TYR A 83 9.95 -4.16 10.86
CA TYR A 83 11.34 -4.28 11.28
C TYR A 83 11.98 -2.89 11.31
N ASN A 84 12.39 -2.46 12.51
CA ASN A 84 13.23 -1.27 12.65
C ASN A 84 14.65 -1.63 12.23
N LEU A 85 14.95 -1.40 10.97
CA LEU A 85 16.30 -1.47 10.45
C LEU A 85 17.04 -0.20 10.89
N PHE A 86 17.72 -0.26 12.04
CA PHE A 86 18.59 0.81 12.57
C PHE A 86 19.90 0.93 11.79
N THR A 87 19.83 0.82 10.47
CA THR A 87 20.97 0.34 9.71
C THR A 87 21.33 1.26 8.56
N ARG A 88 22.58 1.11 8.12
CA ARG A 88 23.11 1.82 6.96
C ARG A 88 22.34 1.35 5.73
N LYS A 89 22.35 2.18 4.70
CA LYS A 89 21.75 1.91 3.39
C LYS A 89 22.12 0.52 2.82
N LYS A 90 23.37 0.10 3.04
CA LYS A 90 23.91 -1.20 2.61
C LYS A 90 23.17 -2.38 3.26
N ASP A 91 22.91 -2.30 4.56
CA ASP A 91 22.27 -3.38 5.31
C ASP A 91 20.80 -3.55 4.88
N LEU A 92 20.13 -2.46 4.46
CA LEU A 92 18.80 -2.53 3.86
C LEU A 92 18.82 -3.28 2.52
N ALA A 93 19.79 -2.99 1.65
CA ALA A 93 19.96 -3.69 0.38
C ALA A 93 20.27 -5.19 0.59
N GLU A 94 21.18 -5.52 1.52
CA GLU A 94 21.48 -6.92 1.88
C GLU A 94 20.25 -7.64 2.45
N LYS A 95 19.45 -6.95 3.28
CA LYS A 95 18.22 -7.53 3.84
C LYS A 95 17.19 -7.80 2.75
N ILE A 96 17.00 -6.86 1.83
CA ILE A 96 16.15 -7.04 0.66
C ILE A 96 16.61 -8.23 -0.16
N ASP A 97 17.90 -8.29 -0.50
CA ASP A 97 18.48 -9.37 -1.30
C ASP A 97 18.31 -10.72 -0.59
N SER A 98 18.33 -10.76 0.76
CA SER A 98 18.08 -11.98 1.53
C SER A 98 16.61 -12.44 1.56
N ILE A 99 15.65 -11.55 1.31
CA ILE A 99 14.22 -11.88 1.27
C ILE A 99 13.86 -12.51 -0.07
N ILE A 100 14.60 -12.17 -1.12
CA ILE A 100 14.33 -12.60 -2.49
C ILE A 100 15.17 -13.83 -2.80
N PRO A 101 14.57 -15.01 -2.98
CA PRO A 101 15.34 -16.20 -3.31
C PRO A 101 15.97 -16.08 -4.70
N ASP A 102 17.30 -16.25 -4.80
CA ASP A 102 18.04 -16.22 -6.07
C ASP A 102 17.60 -17.34 -7.05
N SER A 103 16.89 -18.37 -6.56
CA SER A 103 16.43 -19.50 -7.35
C SER A 103 15.12 -19.25 -8.10
N ARG A 104 14.44 -18.12 -7.86
CA ARG A 104 13.11 -17.84 -8.42
C ARG A 104 13.14 -16.66 -9.36
N ASN A 105 12.25 -16.70 -10.36
CA ASN A 105 11.96 -15.54 -11.18
C ASN A 105 11.17 -14.54 -10.36
N VAL A 106 11.56 -13.27 -10.39
CA VAL A 106 10.94 -12.23 -9.57
C VAL A 106 10.34 -11.18 -10.48
N ILE A 107 9.11 -10.78 -10.17
CA ILE A 107 8.40 -9.70 -10.86
C ILE A 107 8.04 -8.66 -9.81
N LEU A 108 8.54 -7.45 -10.03
CA LEU A 108 8.27 -6.32 -9.17
C LEU A 108 6.98 -5.64 -9.58
N ILE A 109 6.24 -5.16 -8.59
CA ILE A 109 4.98 -4.47 -8.78
C ILE A 109 5.01 -3.22 -7.91
N GLY A 110 4.55 -2.09 -8.44
CA GLY A 110 4.36 -0.89 -7.64
C GLY A 110 3.18 -0.05 -8.13
N HIS A 111 3.02 1.12 -7.52
CA HIS A 111 1.98 2.07 -7.86
C HIS A 111 2.57 3.47 -8.08
N GLY A 112 2.79 3.85 -9.34
CA GLY A 112 3.41 5.15 -9.65
C GLY A 112 4.94 5.09 -9.66
N ARG A 113 5.48 4.33 -10.63
CA ARG A 113 6.89 3.90 -10.79
C ARG A 113 8.01 4.93 -10.54
N ARG A 114 7.79 6.23 -10.74
CA ARG A 114 8.88 7.22 -10.88
C ARG A 114 9.64 7.50 -9.58
N GLN A 115 8.96 7.48 -8.44
CA GLN A 115 9.59 7.85 -7.17
C GLN A 115 10.29 6.65 -6.55
N ASP A 116 9.62 5.50 -6.54
CA ASP A 116 10.16 4.25 -5.99
C ASP A 116 11.40 3.78 -6.72
N LEU A 117 11.41 3.81 -8.06
CA LEU A 117 12.60 3.39 -8.81
C LEU A 117 13.83 4.25 -8.51
N LYS A 118 13.66 5.56 -8.28
CA LYS A 118 14.79 6.42 -7.89
C LYS A 118 15.35 6.02 -6.52
N ALA A 119 14.46 5.71 -5.58
CA ALA A 119 14.85 5.17 -4.28
C ALA A 119 15.64 3.86 -4.45
N PHE A 120 15.12 2.91 -5.23
CA PHE A 120 15.78 1.62 -5.47
C PHE A 120 17.09 1.73 -6.22
N SER A 121 17.18 2.58 -7.25
CA SER A 121 18.44 2.84 -7.94
C SER A 121 19.50 3.36 -6.99
N SER A 122 19.10 4.17 -6.01
CA SER A 122 20.04 4.64 -5.00
C SER A 122 20.51 3.51 -4.09
N LEU A 123 19.65 2.55 -3.73
CA LEU A 123 19.98 1.43 -2.83
C LEU A 123 20.97 0.43 -3.45
N ASN A 124 21.26 0.53 -4.75
CA ASN A 124 22.08 -0.44 -5.51
C ASN A 124 21.59 -1.89 -5.34
N ALA A 125 20.29 -2.06 -5.11
CA ALA A 125 19.68 -3.37 -4.94
C ALA A 125 19.50 -4.05 -6.31
N LYS A 126 19.50 -5.39 -6.32
CA LYS A 126 19.26 -6.20 -7.52
C LYS A 126 17.92 -5.89 -8.22
N PHE A 127 17.00 -5.20 -7.54
CA PHE A 127 15.66 -4.88 -8.03
C PHE A 127 15.58 -4.29 -9.45
N LEU A 128 16.56 -3.49 -9.87
CA LEU A 128 16.52 -2.87 -11.20
C LEU A 128 16.57 -3.87 -12.35
N GLN A 129 17.00 -5.11 -12.10
CA GLN A 129 17.10 -6.15 -13.11
C GLN A 129 15.77 -6.89 -13.35
N TYR A 130 14.82 -6.79 -12.43
CA TYR A 130 13.56 -7.53 -12.52
C TYR A 130 12.52 -6.79 -13.36
N PRO A 131 11.68 -7.51 -14.12
CA PRO A 131 10.51 -6.93 -14.76
C PRO A 131 9.64 -6.18 -13.74
N PHE A 132 9.12 -5.01 -14.14
CA PHE A 132 8.35 -4.13 -13.27
C PHE A 132 6.96 -3.83 -13.85
N PHE A 133 5.93 -4.12 -13.07
CA PHE A 133 4.54 -3.78 -13.37
C PHE A 133 4.07 -2.59 -12.53
N ASP A 134 3.63 -1.54 -13.21
CA ASP A 134 3.01 -0.38 -12.58
C ASP A 134 1.49 -0.53 -12.61
N THR A 135 0.88 -0.71 -11.43
CA THR A 135 -0.57 -0.85 -11.29
C THR A 135 -1.33 0.38 -11.77
N GLN A 136 -0.73 1.58 -11.71
CA GLN A 136 -1.35 2.79 -12.25
C GLN A 136 -1.44 2.71 -13.78
N ILE A 137 -0.38 2.23 -14.45
CA ILE A 137 -0.40 2.02 -15.91
C ILE A 137 -1.39 0.91 -16.28
N ILE A 138 -1.42 -0.19 -15.52
CA ILE A 138 -2.36 -1.28 -15.76
C ILE A 138 -3.81 -0.78 -15.62
N ALA A 139 -4.10 0.00 -14.59
CA ALA A 139 -5.43 0.59 -14.38
C ALA A 139 -5.89 1.43 -15.58
N ARG A 140 -5.03 2.33 -16.10
CA ARG A 140 -5.31 3.13 -17.31
C ARG A 140 -5.72 2.32 -18.53
N ASN A 141 -5.15 1.12 -18.64
CA ASN A 141 -5.35 0.27 -19.80
C ASN A 141 -6.57 -0.64 -19.66
N VAL A 142 -6.94 -0.97 -18.43
CA VAL A 142 -7.99 -1.95 -18.13
C VAL A 142 -9.33 -1.27 -17.85
N LEU A 143 -9.30 -0.13 -17.16
CA LEU A 143 -10.50 0.60 -16.78
C LEU A 143 -10.99 1.47 -17.95
N PRO A 144 -12.30 1.58 -18.16
CA PRO A 144 -12.83 2.55 -19.11
C PRO A 144 -12.43 3.97 -18.67
N VAL A 145 -12.20 4.86 -19.63
CA VAL A 145 -11.97 6.28 -19.33
C VAL A 145 -13.27 6.83 -18.74
N ILE A 146 -13.29 7.06 -17.42
CA ILE A 146 -14.49 7.49 -16.70
C ILE A 146 -14.82 8.95 -17.01
N ASP A 147 -13.80 9.77 -17.28
CA ASP A 147 -13.95 11.19 -17.65
C ASP A 147 -12.64 11.70 -18.28
N GLU A 148 -12.73 12.16 -19.53
CA GLU A 148 -11.59 12.66 -20.32
C GLU A 148 -10.90 13.88 -19.66
N ASN A 149 -11.66 14.64 -18.86
CA ASN A 149 -11.18 15.81 -18.12
C ASN A 149 -10.66 15.47 -16.71
N LYS A 150 -10.98 14.26 -16.19
CA LYS A 150 -10.43 13.71 -14.93
C LYS A 150 -9.37 12.63 -15.17
N LYS A 151 -8.53 12.80 -16.19
CA LYS A 151 -7.25 12.05 -16.32
C LYS A 151 -6.32 12.21 -15.12
N THR A 152 -6.68 13.01 -14.12
CA THR A 152 -5.88 13.36 -12.98
C THR A 152 -6.34 12.59 -11.74
N ASN A 153 -5.44 11.70 -11.31
CA ASN A 153 -5.34 11.07 -9.99
C ASN A 153 -5.98 9.68 -9.89
N GLU A 154 -5.39 8.72 -10.60
CA GLU A 154 -5.46 7.31 -10.22
C GLU A 154 -4.52 7.07 -9.03
N SER A 155 -4.80 7.75 -7.92
CA SER A 155 -4.11 7.43 -6.68
C SER A 155 -4.49 6.02 -6.24
N LEU A 156 -3.64 5.38 -5.45
CA LEU A 156 -3.93 4.06 -4.89
C LEU A 156 -5.27 4.08 -4.15
N ARG A 157 -5.56 5.15 -3.40
CA ARG A 157 -6.82 5.37 -2.69
C ARG A 157 -8.02 5.37 -3.64
N ASP A 158 -7.94 6.12 -4.74
CA ASP A 158 -9.07 6.30 -5.65
C ASP A 158 -9.40 4.99 -6.37
N LEU A 159 -8.38 4.24 -6.79
CA LEU A 159 -8.56 2.93 -7.41
C LEU A 159 -9.10 1.90 -6.41
N LEU A 160 -8.57 1.82 -5.19
CA LEU A 160 -9.10 0.93 -4.16
C LEU A 160 -10.57 1.25 -3.84
N THR A 161 -10.92 2.53 -3.78
CA THR A 161 -12.29 3.00 -3.58
C THR A 161 -13.19 2.59 -4.76
N CYS A 162 -12.72 2.76 -5.99
CA CYS A 162 -13.44 2.35 -7.21
C CYS A 162 -13.78 0.85 -7.19
N PHE A 163 -12.87 0.02 -6.70
CA PHE A 163 -13.09 -1.42 -6.57
C PHE A 163 -13.81 -1.83 -5.28
N ASN A 164 -14.18 -0.91 -4.38
CA ASN A 164 -14.66 -1.23 -3.03
C ASN A 164 -13.71 -2.17 -2.26
N CYS A 165 -12.41 -2.09 -2.53
CA CYS A 165 -11.40 -2.85 -1.82
C CYS A 165 -11.23 -2.26 -0.41
N PRO A 166 -11.28 -3.06 0.68
CA PRO A 166 -11.05 -2.54 2.02
C PRO A 166 -9.58 -2.13 2.17
N PHE A 167 -9.35 -0.93 2.70
CA PHE A 167 -8.02 -0.40 3.01
C PHE A 167 -8.08 0.49 4.26
N ASP A 168 -6.93 0.66 4.92
CA ASP A 168 -6.76 1.59 6.03
C ASP A 168 -5.30 2.07 6.10
N ARG A 169 -5.05 3.24 6.69
CA ARG A 169 -3.71 3.80 6.94
C ARG A 169 -2.76 3.75 5.74
N LEU A 170 -3.22 4.27 4.61
CA LEU A 170 -2.33 4.64 3.49
C LEU A 170 -1.30 5.67 3.98
N HIS A 171 -0.17 5.79 3.26
CA HIS A 171 1.05 6.48 3.68
C HIS A 171 1.89 5.70 4.70
N CYS A 172 1.77 4.38 4.65
CA CYS A 172 2.62 3.45 5.36
C CYS A 172 3.08 2.44 4.33
N ALA A 173 4.38 2.44 4.02
CA ALA A 173 4.90 1.73 2.86
C ALA A 173 4.48 0.24 2.84
N GLY A 174 4.52 -0.44 4.00
CA GLY A 174 4.08 -1.83 4.11
C GLY A 174 2.59 -2.03 3.77
N ASN A 175 1.73 -1.12 4.22
CA ASN A 175 0.32 -1.13 3.87
C ASN A 175 0.10 -0.82 2.39
N ASP A 176 0.81 0.17 1.86
CA ASP A 176 0.65 0.62 0.48
C ASP A 176 1.13 -0.45 -0.51
N ALA A 177 2.25 -1.14 -0.24
CA ALA A 177 2.68 -2.31 -1.00
C ALA A 177 1.60 -3.42 -0.97
N ASN A 178 1.05 -3.69 0.20
CA ASN A 178 0.00 -4.69 0.36
C ASN A 178 -1.29 -4.34 -0.39
N PHE A 179 -1.78 -3.10 -0.30
CA PHE A 179 -2.97 -2.67 -1.02
C PHE A 179 -2.72 -2.56 -2.51
N THR A 180 -1.49 -2.25 -2.94
CA THR A 180 -1.06 -2.33 -4.33
C THR A 180 -1.18 -3.76 -4.88
N LEU A 181 -0.81 -4.78 -4.08
CA LEU A 181 -1.00 -6.19 -4.46
C LEU A 181 -2.48 -6.52 -4.64
N ARG A 182 -3.32 -6.12 -3.67
CA ARG A 182 -4.77 -6.36 -3.75
C ARG A 182 -5.39 -5.66 -4.96
N LEU A 183 -4.98 -4.43 -5.24
CA LEU A 183 -5.39 -3.70 -6.43
C LEU A 183 -4.98 -4.43 -7.71
N LEU A 184 -3.73 -4.91 -7.81
CA LEU A 184 -3.28 -5.69 -8.97
C LEU A 184 -4.19 -6.90 -9.21
N LEU A 185 -4.49 -7.66 -8.17
CA LEU A 185 -5.37 -8.82 -8.23
C LEU A 185 -6.77 -8.46 -8.77
N LEU A 186 -7.34 -7.35 -8.30
CA LEU A 186 -8.64 -6.85 -8.75
C LEU A 186 -8.60 -6.38 -10.21
N LEU A 187 -7.53 -5.71 -10.62
CA LEU A 187 -7.32 -5.30 -12.01
C LEU A 187 -7.25 -6.51 -12.94
N VAL A 188 -6.53 -7.57 -12.55
CA VAL A 188 -6.45 -8.80 -13.34
C VAL A 188 -7.83 -9.45 -13.47
N VAL A 189 -8.56 -9.58 -12.35
CA VAL A 189 -9.91 -10.13 -12.36
C VAL A 189 -10.85 -9.29 -13.23
N TYR A 190 -10.75 -7.96 -13.16
CA TYR A 190 -11.56 -7.07 -13.97
C TYR A 190 -11.23 -7.20 -15.47
N SER A 191 -9.96 -7.39 -15.83
CA SER A 191 -9.54 -7.60 -17.21
C SER A 191 -10.10 -8.89 -17.85
N LEU A 192 -10.71 -9.78 -17.06
CA LEU A 192 -11.41 -10.95 -17.57
C LEU A 192 -12.82 -10.64 -18.09
N LYS A 193 -13.36 -9.44 -17.87
CA LYS A 193 -14.72 -9.07 -18.35
C LYS A 193 -14.89 -9.21 -19.86
N ASP A 194 -13.80 -9.03 -20.61
CA ASP A 194 -13.76 -9.10 -22.07
C ASP A 194 -13.49 -10.53 -22.58
N VAL A 195 -13.36 -11.51 -21.67
CA VAL A 195 -13.15 -12.92 -22.01
C VAL A 195 -14.49 -13.63 -22.17
N PRO A 196 -14.76 -14.32 -23.30
CA PRO A 196 -16.08 -14.91 -23.53
C PRO A 196 -16.44 -16.06 -22.56
N PRO A 197 -17.74 -16.30 -22.28
CA PRO A 197 -18.21 -17.25 -21.26
C PRO A 197 -17.92 -18.76 -21.42
N PRO A 198 -17.23 -19.25 -22.47
CA PRO A 198 -16.40 -20.43 -22.30
C PRO A 198 -15.55 -20.48 -21.05
N TYR A 199 -14.70 -19.45 -21.05
CA TYR A 199 -13.36 -19.53 -20.53
C TYR A 199 -13.32 -19.04 -19.08
N ILE A 200 -14.19 -18.08 -18.73
CA ILE A 200 -14.32 -17.60 -17.35
C ILE A 200 -14.74 -18.73 -16.40
N GLN A 201 -15.59 -19.68 -16.86
CA GLN A 201 -16.06 -20.78 -16.01
C GLN A 201 -14.93 -21.72 -15.59
N GLU A 202 -13.94 -21.94 -16.47
CA GLU A 202 -12.74 -22.75 -16.19
C GLU A 202 -11.92 -22.18 -15.02
N PHE A 203 -11.88 -20.85 -14.91
CA PHE A 203 -11.10 -20.16 -13.88
C PHE A 203 -11.92 -19.73 -12.66
N LYS A 204 -13.21 -20.09 -12.58
CA LYS A 204 -14.14 -19.58 -11.55
C LYS A 204 -13.61 -19.80 -10.12
N GLY A 205 -13.05 -20.97 -9.84
CA GLY A 205 -12.46 -21.29 -8.53
C GLY A 205 -11.28 -20.39 -8.19
N LYS A 206 -10.36 -20.19 -9.15
CA LYS A 206 -9.19 -19.34 -8.95
C LYS A 206 -9.53 -17.85 -8.87
N VAL A 207 -10.46 -17.37 -9.71
CA VAL A 207 -10.99 -16.00 -9.64
C VAL A 207 -11.64 -15.75 -8.27
N LYS A 208 -12.36 -16.73 -7.71
CA LYS A 208 -12.88 -16.64 -6.35
C LYS A 208 -11.77 -16.49 -5.33
N ILE A 209 -10.74 -17.33 -5.35
CA ILE A 209 -9.59 -17.24 -4.44
C ILE A 209 -8.92 -15.86 -4.53
N ILE A 210 -8.67 -15.37 -5.75
CA ILE A 210 -8.04 -14.07 -5.98
C ILE A 210 -8.89 -12.94 -5.39
N LYS A 211 -10.21 -12.97 -5.59
CA LYS A 211 -11.14 -12.02 -4.97
C LYS A 211 -11.13 -12.14 -3.44
N ASP A 212 -11.15 -13.36 -2.90
CA ASP A 212 -11.14 -13.60 -1.46
C ASP A 212 -9.87 -13.01 -0.81
N ILE A 213 -8.71 -13.10 -1.47
CA ILE A 213 -7.46 -12.45 -1.03
C ILE A 213 -7.59 -10.92 -1.09
N ALA A 214 -8.05 -10.39 -2.23
CA ALA A 214 -8.11 -8.95 -2.45
C ALA A 214 -9.09 -8.26 -1.48
N TYR A 215 -10.23 -8.89 -1.22
CA TYR A 215 -11.27 -8.39 -0.32
C TYR A 215 -11.14 -8.88 1.12
N ALA A 216 -10.07 -9.62 1.45
CA ALA A 216 -9.83 -10.08 2.82
C ALA A 216 -9.89 -8.88 3.78
N ALA A 217 -10.56 -9.05 4.91
CA ALA A 217 -10.70 -7.99 5.90
C ALA A 217 -9.32 -7.42 6.28
N VAL A 218 -9.24 -6.09 6.39
CA VAL A 218 -8.05 -5.45 6.94
C VAL A 218 -8.06 -5.75 8.45
N PRO A 219 -7.01 -6.38 9.01
CA PRO A 219 -6.93 -6.64 10.44
C PRO A 219 -7.19 -5.35 11.20
N ALA A 220 -8.06 -5.42 12.20
CA ALA A 220 -8.32 -4.28 13.07
C ALA A 220 -7.01 -3.93 13.77
N LEU A 221 -6.39 -2.84 13.32
CA LEU A 221 -5.14 -2.40 13.91
C LEU A 221 -5.45 -1.89 15.32
N LYS A 222 -4.76 -2.46 16.32
CA LYS A 222 -4.69 -1.80 17.62
C LYS A 222 -4.13 -0.39 17.38
N PRO A 223 -4.69 0.67 18.01
CA PRO A 223 -4.13 2.00 17.86
C PRO A 223 -2.67 1.99 18.32
N TYR A 224 -1.73 2.29 17.43
CA TYR A 224 -0.34 2.44 17.82
C TYR A 224 -0.23 3.70 18.70
N PRO A 225 0.53 3.69 19.80
CA PRO A 225 0.72 4.88 20.65
C PRO A 225 1.24 6.09 19.85
N HIS A 226 2.08 5.84 18.84
CA HIS A 226 2.58 6.86 17.93
C HIS A 226 1.52 7.40 16.96
N ASP A 227 0.53 6.60 16.56
CA ASP A 227 -0.59 7.08 15.75
C ASP A 227 -1.46 8.06 16.54
N VAL A 228 -1.68 7.81 17.83
CA VAL A 228 -2.40 8.77 18.67
C VAL A 228 -1.65 10.10 18.73
N ALA A 229 -0.32 10.07 18.83
CA ALA A 229 0.51 11.28 18.82
C ALA A 229 0.53 11.97 17.45
N PHE A 230 0.64 11.22 16.35
CA PHE A 230 0.63 11.74 14.97
C PHE A 230 -0.73 12.32 14.59
N VAL A 231 -1.83 11.59 14.85
CA VAL A 231 -3.21 12.05 14.68
C VAL A 231 -3.46 13.30 15.51
N ARG A 232 -2.97 13.35 16.77
CA ARG A 232 -3.03 14.55 17.61
C ARG A 232 -2.21 15.70 17.02
N LYS A 233 -1.07 15.44 16.39
CA LYS A 233 -0.23 16.46 15.72
C LYS A 233 -0.89 16.99 14.43
N GLN A 234 -1.45 16.10 13.60
CA GLN A 234 -2.26 16.41 12.42
C GLN A 234 -3.48 17.26 12.79
N ARG A 235 -4.26 16.82 13.78
CA ARG A 235 -5.41 17.57 14.32
C ARG A 235 -5.00 18.94 14.85
N ARG A 236 -3.86 19.05 15.56
CA ARG A 236 -3.31 20.35 16.00
C ARG A 236 -2.97 21.27 14.83
N ARG A 237 -2.42 20.75 13.72
CA ARG A 237 -2.11 21.54 12.52
C ARG A 237 -3.40 22.03 11.84
N GLN A 238 -4.40 21.15 11.66
CA GLN A 238 -5.70 21.54 11.10
C GLN A 238 -6.41 22.59 11.96
N LEU A 239 -6.44 22.40 13.29
CA LEU A 239 -7.01 23.38 14.21
C LEU A 239 -6.28 24.72 14.17
N LYS A 240 -4.95 24.73 14.02
CA LYS A 240 -4.18 25.96 13.81
C LYS A 240 -4.54 26.64 12.49
N LEU A 241 -4.73 25.87 11.43
CA LEU A 241 -5.13 26.40 10.12
C LEU A 241 -6.53 27.03 10.21
N GLN A 242 -7.50 26.30 10.76
CA GLN A 242 -8.86 26.80 10.99
C GLN A 242 -8.87 28.05 11.87
N ALA A 243 -8.05 28.08 12.93
CA ALA A 243 -7.93 29.26 13.80
C ALA A 243 -7.34 30.49 13.10
N ARG A 244 -6.53 30.33 12.03
CA ARG A 244 -6.04 31.47 11.22
C ARG A 244 -7.14 32.14 10.41
N PHE A 245 -8.23 31.40 10.11
CA PHE A 245 -9.39 31.92 9.40
C PHE A 245 -10.51 32.38 10.35
N GLN A 246 -10.30 32.33 11.67
CA GLN A 246 -11.26 32.86 12.64
C GLN A 246 -10.99 34.34 12.88
N GLY A 247 -12.02 35.17 12.73
CA GLY A 247 -11.95 36.61 13.01
C GLY A 247 -11.65 36.91 14.49
N PRO A 248 -11.13 38.12 14.80
CA PRO A 248 -10.71 38.51 16.14
C PRO A 248 -11.79 38.32 17.22
N ASP A 249 -13.06 38.54 16.88
CA ASP A 249 -14.19 38.36 17.80
C ASP A 249 -14.42 36.90 18.20
N THR A 250 -14.21 35.98 17.25
CA THR A 250 -14.30 34.54 17.51
C THR A 250 -13.19 34.12 18.47
N ILE A 251 -11.97 34.65 18.27
CA ILE A 251 -10.82 34.37 19.14
C ILE A 251 -11.07 34.90 20.56
N ALA A 252 -11.60 36.13 20.70
CA ALA A 252 -11.93 36.72 21.99
C ALA A 252 -12.99 35.90 22.74
N ARG A 253 -14.05 35.46 22.05
CA ARG A 253 -15.10 34.60 22.62
C ARG A 253 -14.54 33.27 23.12
N VAL A 254 -13.71 32.59 22.31
CA VAL A 254 -13.07 31.33 22.73
C VAL A 254 -12.14 31.52 23.92
N ARG A 255 -11.42 32.65 24.02
CA ARG A 255 -10.56 32.95 25.17
C ARG A 255 -11.37 33.18 26.45
N ALA A 256 -12.46 33.94 26.38
CA ALA A 256 -13.35 34.19 27.51
C ALA A 256 -13.99 32.89 28.04
N GLU A 257 -14.45 32.02 27.13
CA GLU A 257 -15.02 30.72 27.50
C GLU A 257 -14.00 29.81 28.20
N ARG A 258 -12.77 29.76 27.69
CA ARG A 258 -11.68 28.99 28.32
C ARG A 258 -11.30 29.53 29.70
N ALA A 259 -11.31 30.85 29.89
CA ALA A 259 -11.05 31.47 31.19
C ALA A 259 -12.15 31.12 32.21
N LYS A 260 -13.43 31.13 31.78
CA LYS A 260 -14.56 30.71 32.61
C LYS A 260 -14.43 29.25 33.05
N LYS A 261 -14.20 28.33 32.09
CA LYS A 261 -14.01 26.89 32.38
C LYS A 261 -12.82 26.62 33.32
N ARG A 262 -11.73 27.38 33.21
CA ARG A 262 -10.59 27.26 34.14
C ARG A 262 -10.95 27.69 35.56
N LYS A 263 -11.70 28.79 35.72
CA LYS A 263 -12.20 29.22 37.03
C LYS A 263 -13.14 28.18 37.63
N GLU A 264 -14.07 27.65 36.84
CA GLU A 264 -14.99 26.60 37.30
C GLU A 264 -14.27 25.33 37.75
N LYS A 265 -13.27 24.88 36.97
CA LYS A 265 -12.47 23.70 37.31
C LYS A 265 -11.63 23.92 38.57
N LEU A 266 -11.03 25.09 38.73
CA LEU A 266 -10.27 25.45 39.93
C LEU A 266 -11.19 25.49 41.17
N ALA A 267 -12.38 26.10 41.04
CA ALA A 267 -13.37 26.13 42.10
C ALA A 267 -13.86 24.73 42.48
N ALA A 268 -14.01 23.83 41.50
CA ALA A 268 -14.34 22.43 41.77
C ALA A 268 -13.21 21.71 42.54
N LEU A 269 -11.96 21.89 42.11
CA LEU A 269 -10.80 21.29 42.77
C LEU A 269 -10.63 21.79 44.22
N LEU A 270 -10.85 23.10 44.44
CA LEU A 270 -10.81 23.69 45.78
C LEU A 270 -11.93 23.17 46.69
N ARG A 271 -13.13 22.91 46.15
CA ARG A 271 -14.21 22.28 46.92
C ARG A 271 -13.85 20.87 47.36
N GLU A 272 -13.22 20.09 46.48
CA GLU A 272 -12.79 18.72 46.75
C GLU A 272 -11.74 18.66 47.86
N ILE A 273 -10.78 19.60 47.86
CA ILE A 273 -9.74 19.70 48.90
C ILE A 273 -10.31 20.14 50.25
N CYS A 274 -11.37 20.96 50.28
CA CYS A 274 -11.95 21.47 51.54
C CYS A 274 -12.99 20.52 52.17
N THR A 275 -13.24 19.35 51.58
CA THR A 275 -14.21 18.35 52.09
C THR A 275 -13.56 17.13 52.75
N GLU A 276 -12.23 17.11 52.86
CA GLU A 276 -11.44 16.16 53.68
C GLU A 276 -11.03 16.82 55.01
#